data_AF-A0A4Y7PFV7-F1
#
_entry.id   AF-A0A4Y7PFV7-F1
#
_cell.length_a   1.000
_cell.length_b   1.000
_cell.length_c   1.000
_cell.angle_alpha   90.00
_cell.angle_beta   90.00
_cell.angle_gamma   90.00
#
_symmetry.space_group_name_H-M   'P 1'
#
loop_
_entity.id
_entity.type
_entity.pdbx_description
1 polymer ?
#
loop_
_entity_poly.entity_id
_entity_poly.type
_entity_poly.pdbx_seq_one_letter_code
_entity_poly.pdbx_strand_id
1 'polypeptide(L)'
;MTTIAELLRDAKDRISDIKKSYLAPMESKKIHGIQWKSSDLQGFKDRIKNLDKTVEDRKATASALEGVIAHSKELKTELNEEIITKILVQIEDLFPKCEAGVKKITGDHARTALTPQQRKEFPIQFKNDKAWYDGLNTSKSEYSRGDLGSLLDKLIPMWAALKPLVEAETPNKDTVLDIKPKTGRQ
;
A
#
# COMPACT_ATOMS: atom_id res chain seq x y z
N MET A 1 -22.81 -28.75 -22.36
CA MET A 1 -22.29 -29.48 -21.18
C MET A 1 -20.81 -29.19 -21.10
N THR A 2 -20.33 -28.66 -19.99
CA THR A 2 -18.89 -28.44 -19.76
C THR A 2 -18.23 -29.79 -19.45
N THR A 3 -17.13 -30.09 -20.11
CA THR A 3 -16.39 -31.34 -19.91
C THR A 3 -15.50 -31.27 -18.67
N ILE A 4 -15.14 -32.43 -18.12
CA ILE A 4 -14.17 -32.51 -17.01
C ILE A 4 -12.83 -31.87 -17.41
N ALA A 5 -12.39 -32.05 -18.66
CA ALA A 5 -11.16 -31.45 -19.15
C ALA A 5 -11.22 -29.90 -19.18
N GLU A 6 -12.37 -29.32 -19.54
CA GLU A 6 -12.59 -27.88 -19.49
C GLU A 6 -12.61 -27.35 -18.06
N LEU A 7 -13.31 -28.03 -17.15
CA LEU A 7 -13.33 -27.68 -15.73
C LEU A 7 -11.93 -27.75 -15.10
N LEU A 8 -11.16 -28.78 -15.44
CA LEU A 8 -9.79 -28.96 -14.94
C LEU A 8 -8.87 -27.82 -15.39
N ARG A 9 -8.98 -27.42 -16.65
CA ARG A 9 -8.22 -26.29 -17.21
C ARG A 9 -8.63 -24.97 -16.55
N ASP A 10 -9.93 -24.66 -16.43
CA ASP A 10 -10.38 -23.43 -15.77
C ASP A 10 -9.93 -23.38 -14.30
N ALA A 11 -10.02 -24.50 -13.57
CA ALA A 11 -9.51 -24.59 -12.20
C ALA A 11 -7.99 -24.30 -12.13
N LYS A 12 -7.18 -24.89 -13.01
CA LYS A 12 -5.72 -24.63 -13.08
C LYS A 12 -5.41 -23.18 -13.40
N ASP A 13 -6.09 -22.62 -14.39
CA ASP A 13 -5.85 -21.26 -14.85
C ASP A 13 -6.20 -20.24 -13.74
N ARG A 14 -7.30 -20.45 -13.02
CA ARG A 14 -7.69 -19.62 -11.87
C ARG A 14 -6.69 -19.69 -10.73
N ILE A 15 -6.24 -20.88 -10.34
CA ILE A 15 -5.22 -21.02 -9.29
C ILE A 15 -3.91 -20.33 -9.72
N SER A 16 -3.50 -20.52 -10.98
CA SER A 16 -2.32 -19.85 -11.55
C SER A 16 -2.46 -18.33 -11.54
N ASP A 17 -3.62 -17.78 -11.91
CA ASP A 17 -3.89 -16.34 -11.85
C ASP A 17 -3.75 -15.80 -10.43
N ILE A 18 -4.34 -16.47 -9.42
CA ILE A 18 -4.21 -16.03 -8.02
C ILE A 18 -2.74 -16.00 -7.58
N LYS A 19 -1.98 -17.05 -7.89
CA LYS A 19 -0.55 -17.12 -7.56
C LYS A 19 0.24 -15.97 -8.19
N LYS A 20 0.02 -15.72 -9.49
CA LYS A 20 0.80 -14.73 -10.27
C LYS A 20 0.38 -13.29 -10.02
N SER A 21 -0.92 -13.04 -9.91
CA SER A 21 -1.50 -11.68 -9.87
C SER A 21 -1.65 -11.16 -8.44
N TYR A 22 -1.65 -12.04 -7.43
CA TYR A 22 -1.87 -11.66 -6.03
C TYR A 22 -0.72 -12.12 -5.13
N LEU A 23 -0.55 -13.43 -4.91
CA LEU A 23 0.41 -13.92 -3.90
C LEU A 23 1.86 -13.55 -4.22
N ALA A 24 2.34 -13.81 -5.44
CA ALA A 24 3.73 -13.53 -5.78
C ALA A 24 4.07 -12.02 -5.68
N PRO A 25 3.22 -11.09 -6.13
CA PRO A 25 3.39 -9.66 -5.84
C PRO A 25 3.42 -9.30 -4.36
N MET A 26 2.57 -9.91 -3.53
CA MET A 26 2.55 -9.70 -2.07
C MET A 26 3.86 -10.19 -1.43
N GLU A 27 4.33 -11.38 -1.79
CA GLU A 27 5.59 -11.93 -1.26
C GLU A 27 6.81 -11.10 -1.64
N SER A 28 6.83 -10.58 -2.87
CA SER A 28 7.95 -9.81 -3.41
C SER A 28 7.89 -8.31 -3.09
N LYS A 29 6.93 -7.86 -2.26
CA LYS A 29 6.72 -6.44 -1.90
C LYS A 29 6.49 -5.53 -3.11
N LYS A 30 5.98 -6.08 -4.22
CA LYS A 30 5.79 -5.35 -5.48
C LYS A 30 4.48 -4.57 -5.53
N ILE A 31 3.59 -4.75 -4.57
CA ILE A 31 2.37 -3.97 -4.45
C ILE A 31 2.69 -2.70 -3.67
N HIS A 32 3.03 -1.62 -4.40
CA HIS A 32 3.29 -0.29 -3.84
C HIS A 32 4.30 -0.27 -2.67
N GLY A 33 5.30 -1.18 -2.68
CA GLY A 33 6.30 -1.29 -1.62
C GLY A 33 5.78 -1.80 -0.26
N ILE A 34 4.52 -2.25 -0.19
CA ILE A 34 3.90 -2.73 1.05
C ILE A 34 4.59 -4.02 1.50
N GLN A 35 4.98 -4.05 2.79
CA GLN A 35 5.57 -5.23 3.40
C GLN A 35 4.50 -6.17 3.94
N TRP A 36 4.44 -7.37 3.35
CA TRP A 36 3.58 -8.45 3.80
C TRP A 36 4.34 -9.36 4.74
N LYS A 37 3.79 -9.64 5.93
CA LYS A 37 4.41 -10.62 6.82
C LYS A 37 4.09 -12.02 6.31
N SER A 38 5.00 -12.96 6.53
CA SER A 38 4.76 -14.36 6.14
C SER A 38 3.53 -14.94 6.83
N SER A 39 3.25 -14.52 8.07
CA SER A 39 2.03 -14.89 8.82
C SER A 39 0.75 -14.47 8.10
N ASP A 40 0.75 -13.27 7.50
CA ASP A 40 -0.42 -12.69 6.84
C ASP A 40 -0.78 -13.46 5.56
N LEU A 41 0.22 -14.08 4.93
CA LEU A 41 0.06 -14.83 3.69
C LEU A 41 -0.18 -16.33 3.89
N GLN A 42 0.14 -16.86 5.08
CA GLN A 42 0.16 -18.31 5.32
C GLN A 42 -1.21 -18.96 5.09
N GLY A 43 -2.28 -18.36 5.62
CA GLY A 43 -3.64 -18.87 5.43
C GLY A 43 -4.06 -18.94 3.95
N PHE A 44 -3.68 -17.94 3.15
CA PHE A 44 -3.94 -17.94 1.71
C PHE A 44 -3.11 -19.01 0.98
N LYS A 45 -1.84 -19.16 1.33
CA LYS A 45 -0.95 -20.19 0.76
C LYS A 45 -1.48 -21.60 1.02
N ASP A 46 -1.93 -21.87 2.24
CA ASP A 46 -2.46 -23.19 2.61
C ASP A 46 -3.75 -23.51 1.85
N ARG A 47 -4.63 -22.51 1.68
CA ARG A 47 -5.84 -22.66 0.86
C ARG A 47 -5.49 -22.94 -0.60
N ILE A 48 -4.57 -22.18 -1.21
CA ILE A 48 -4.14 -22.44 -2.59
C ILE A 48 -3.54 -23.84 -2.73
N LYS A 49 -2.69 -24.26 -1.79
CA LYS A 49 -2.11 -25.61 -1.80
C LYS A 49 -3.18 -26.70 -1.75
N ASN A 50 -4.25 -26.49 -0.99
CA ASN A 50 -5.36 -27.42 -0.95
C ASN A 50 -6.15 -27.44 -2.27
N LEU A 51 -6.34 -26.28 -2.91
CA LEU A 51 -6.97 -26.21 -4.24
C LEU A 51 -6.10 -26.91 -5.31
N ASP A 52 -4.78 -26.72 -5.30
CA ASP A 52 -3.85 -27.41 -6.20
C ASP A 52 -3.96 -28.94 -6.05
N LYS A 53 -3.97 -29.45 -4.81
CA LYS A 53 -4.09 -30.90 -4.56
C LYS A 53 -5.36 -31.49 -5.17
N THR A 54 -6.49 -30.80 -5.06
CA THR A 54 -7.75 -31.25 -5.65
C THR A 54 -7.68 -31.30 -7.18
N VAL A 55 -6.96 -30.36 -7.79
CA VAL A 55 -6.77 -30.29 -9.25
C VAL A 55 -5.73 -31.29 -9.76
N GLU A 56 -4.76 -31.66 -8.95
CA GLU A 56 -3.76 -32.68 -9.26
C GLU A 56 -4.27 -34.12 -9.06
N ASP A 57 -5.37 -34.30 -8.31
CA ASP A 57 -6.00 -35.60 -8.14
C ASP A 57 -6.59 -36.11 -9.47
N ARG A 58 -6.03 -37.21 -9.98
CA ARG A 58 -6.48 -37.87 -11.21
C ARG A 58 -7.91 -38.42 -11.13
N LYS A 59 -8.49 -38.49 -9.92
CA LYS A 59 -9.87 -38.92 -9.67
C LYS A 59 -10.82 -37.75 -9.37
N ALA A 60 -10.38 -36.49 -9.57
CA ALA A 60 -11.22 -35.33 -9.35
C ALA A 60 -12.52 -35.41 -10.16
N THR A 61 -13.65 -35.24 -9.47
CA THR A 61 -14.99 -35.23 -10.07
C THR A 61 -15.32 -33.84 -10.60
N ALA A 62 -16.33 -33.74 -11.48
CA ALA A 62 -16.81 -32.45 -11.97
C ALA A 62 -17.20 -31.50 -10.82
N SER A 63 -17.93 -32.00 -9.83
CA SER A 63 -18.34 -31.22 -8.64
C SER A 63 -17.15 -30.73 -7.82
N ALA A 64 -16.09 -31.54 -7.66
CA ALA A 64 -14.88 -31.11 -6.96
C ALA A 64 -14.17 -29.96 -7.71
N LEU A 65 -14.10 -30.03 -9.04
CA LEU A 65 -13.50 -28.98 -9.87
C LEU A 65 -14.34 -27.69 -9.88
N GLU A 66 -15.66 -27.80 -9.90
CA GLU A 66 -16.57 -26.66 -9.74
C GLU A 66 -16.39 -25.98 -8.38
N GLY A 67 -16.21 -26.77 -7.31
CA GLY A 67 -15.86 -26.27 -5.99
C GLY A 67 -14.54 -25.51 -5.98
N VAL A 68 -13.50 -26.04 -6.64
CA VAL A 68 -12.22 -25.33 -6.80
C VAL A 68 -12.40 -24.00 -7.53
N ILE A 69 -13.19 -23.97 -8.61
CA ILE A 69 -13.48 -22.76 -9.37
C ILE A 69 -14.19 -21.71 -8.50
N ALA A 70 -15.19 -22.11 -7.72
CA ALA A 70 -15.92 -21.24 -6.82
C ALA A 70 -15.01 -20.66 -5.72
N HIS A 71 -14.29 -21.54 -4.99
CA HIS A 71 -13.37 -21.11 -3.94
C HIS A 71 -12.20 -20.27 -4.45
N SER A 72 -11.76 -20.49 -5.70
CA SER A 72 -10.76 -19.62 -6.32
C SER A 72 -11.29 -18.20 -6.54
N LYS A 73 -12.58 -18.04 -6.92
CA LYS A 73 -13.20 -16.72 -7.07
C LYS A 73 -13.31 -16.00 -5.72
N GLU A 74 -13.79 -16.70 -4.70
CA GLU A 74 -13.87 -16.18 -3.32
C GLU A 74 -12.50 -15.72 -2.83
N LEU A 75 -11.49 -16.59 -2.95
CA LEU A 75 -10.12 -16.30 -2.54
C LEU A 75 -9.53 -15.09 -3.29
N LYS A 76 -9.84 -14.93 -4.57
CA LYS A 76 -9.42 -13.77 -5.36
C LYS A 76 -10.03 -12.47 -4.83
N THR A 77 -11.31 -12.50 -4.45
CA THR A 77 -11.99 -11.36 -3.83
C THR A 77 -11.35 -11.00 -2.49
N GLU A 78 -11.18 -11.98 -1.60
CA GLU A 78 -10.56 -11.78 -0.28
C GLU A 78 -9.14 -11.20 -0.38
N LEU A 79 -8.31 -11.75 -1.28
CA LEU A 79 -6.96 -11.23 -1.52
C LEU A 79 -6.98 -9.79 -2.05
N ASN A 80 -7.95 -9.46 -2.90
CA ASN A 80 -8.09 -8.10 -3.41
C ASN A 80 -8.51 -7.11 -2.31
N GLU A 81 -9.45 -7.50 -1.45
CA GLU A 81 -9.88 -6.73 -0.29
C GLU A 81 -8.72 -6.49 0.67
N GLU A 82 -7.97 -7.53 1.02
CA GLU A 82 -6.81 -7.41 1.91
C GLU A 82 -5.76 -6.44 1.35
N ILE A 83 -5.50 -6.49 0.04
CA ILE A 83 -4.60 -5.53 -0.63
C ILE A 83 -5.15 -4.11 -0.53
N ILE A 84 -6.43 -3.90 -0.82
CA ILE A 84 -7.09 -2.59 -0.73
C ILE A 84 -6.98 -2.05 0.71
N THR A 85 -7.26 -2.87 1.72
CA THR A 85 -7.16 -2.49 3.12
C THR A 85 -5.75 -2.04 3.49
N LYS A 86 -4.71 -2.78 3.08
CA LYS A 86 -3.32 -2.38 3.34
C LYS A 86 -2.93 -1.08 2.62
N ILE A 87 -3.39 -0.89 1.38
CA ILE A 87 -3.16 0.35 0.63
C ILE A 87 -3.82 1.53 1.35
N LEU A 88 -5.07 1.39 1.79
CA LEU A 88 -5.79 2.42 2.54
C LEU A 88 -5.06 2.80 3.83
N VAL A 89 -4.62 1.82 4.62
CA VAL A 89 -3.84 2.07 5.84
C VAL A 89 -2.57 2.86 5.54
N GLN A 90 -1.87 2.56 4.44
CA GLN A 90 -0.68 3.31 4.04
C GLN A 90 -1.01 4.74 3.58
N ILE A 91 -2.11 4.93 2.85
CA ILE A 91 -2.58 6.26 2.48
C ILE A 91 -2.93 7.07 3.73
N GLU A 92 -3.71 6.50 4.65
CA GLU A 92 -4.11 7.15 5.92
C GLU A 92 -2.90 7.53 6.78
N ASP A 93 -1.81 6.76 6.73
CA ASP A 93 -0.54 7.08 7.42
C ASP A 93 0.28 8.17 6.70
N LEU A 94 0.41 8.09 5.38
CA LEU A 94 1.26 8.98 4.59
C LEU A 94 0.61 10.35 4.33
N PHE A 95 -0.70 10.39 4.13
CA PHE A 95 -1.43 11.60 3.76
C PHE A 95 -1.19 12.77 4.73
N PRO A 96 -1.40 12.63 6.06
CA PRO A 96 -1.15 13.72 7.00
C PRO A 96 0.34 14.10 7.10
N LYS A 97 1.25 13.15 6.86
CA LYS A 97 2.71 13.40 6.86
C LYS A 97 3.12 14.25 5.66
N CYS A 98 2.60 13.93 4.47
CA CYS A 98 2.76 14.76 3.28
C CYS A 98 2.15 16.15 3.49
N GLU A 99 0.97 16.25 4.10
CA GLU A 99 0.36 17.54 4.41
C GLU A 99 1.27 18.42 5.28
N ALA A 100 1.81 17.84 6.36
CA ALA A 100 2.72 18.53 7.26
C ALA A 100 4.00 18.98 6.53
N GLY A 101 4.57 18.12 5.68
CA GLY A 101 5.74 18.45 4.87
C GLY A 101 5.47 19.58 3.87
N VAL A 102 4.34 19.54 3.16
CA VAL A 102 3.95 20.57 2.19
C VAL A 102 3.77 21.93 2.87
N LYS A 103 3.18 21.97 4.08
CA LYS A 103 3.06 23.21 4.87
C LYS A 103 4.41 23.85 5.20
N LYS A 104 5.49 23.06 5.26
CA LYS A 104 6.86 23.52 5.58
C LYS A 104 7.72 23.85 4.35
N ILE A 105 7.21 23.67 3.13
CA ILE A 105 7.96 23.88 1.87
C ILE A 105 8.51 25.32 1.70
N THR A 106 7.89 26.31 2.34
CA THR A 106 8.30 27.71 2.24
C THR A 106 9.45 28.07 3.19
N GLY A 107 9.79 27.21 4.15
CA GLY A 107 10.86 27.45 5.12
C GLY A 107 12.26 27.33 4.51
N ASP A 108 13.26 27.92 5.18
CA ASP A 108 14.64 27.92 4.69
C ASP A 108 15.23 26.50 4.56
N HIS A 109 14.86 25.58 5.45
CA HIS A 109 15.30 24.19 5.37
C HIS A 109 14.78 23.46 4.12
N ALA A 110 13.63 23.86 3.58
CA ALA A 110 13.12 23.34 2.31
C ALA A 110 13.95 23.79 1.11
N ARG A 111 14.66 24.93 1.22
CA ARG A 111 15.56 25.39 0.16
C ARG A 111 16.77 24.47 -0.02
N THR A 112 17.24 23.88 1.09
CA THR A 112 18.36 22.95 1.11
C THR A 112 17.97 21.50 0.86
N ALA A 113 16.77 21.08 1.31
CA ALA A 113 16.38 19.67 1.25
C ALA A 113 15.63 19.26 -0.04
N LEU A 114 14.99 20.22 -0.73
CA LEU A 114 14.19 19.96 -1.93
C LEU A 114 14.77 20.63 -3.16
N THR A 115 14.46 20.13 -4.36
CA THR A 115 14.76 20.84 -5.61
C THR A 115 13.78 22.00 -5.84
N PRO A 116 14.14 23.01 -6.65
CA PRO A 116 13.21 24.08 -7.02
C PRO A 116 11.91 23.56 -7.64
N GLN A 117 12.00 22.49 -8.43
CA GLN A 117 10.84 21.85 -9.05
C GLN A 117 9.92 21.21 -8.01
N GLN A 118 10.47 20.41 -7.09
CA GLN A 118 9.68 19.78 -6.01
C GLN A 118 8.96 20.82 -5.14
N ARG A 119 9.64 21.92 -4.77
CA ARG A 119 9.01 23.01 -3.99
C ARG A 119 7.82 23.65 -4.71
N LYS A 120 7.84 23.68 -6.05
CA LYS A 120 6.75 24.24 -6.86
C LYS A 120 5.62 23.23 -7.06
N GLU A 121 5.96 21.98 -7.33
CA GLU A 121 5.01 20.94 -7.77
C GLU A 121 4.28 20.26 -6.61
N PHE A 122 4.97 19.96 -5.51
CA PHE A 122 4.38 19.21 -4.39
C PHE A 122 3.13 19.87 -3.79
N PRO A 123 3.06 21.20 -3.57
CA PRO A 123 1.82 21.82 -3.08
C PRO A 123 0.65 21.66 -4.06
N ILE A 124 0.91 21.71 -5.37
CA ILE A 124 -0.11 21.59 -6.41
C ILE A 124 -0.60 20.14 -6.49
N GLN A 125 0.33 19.18 -6.55
CA GLN A 125 0.03 17.76 -6.57
C GLN A 125 -0.77 17.35 -5.32
N PHE A 126 -0.28 17.74 -4.13
CA PHE A 126 -0.95 17.42 -2.88
C PHE A 126 -2.36 18.01 -2.79
N LYS A 127 -2.58 19.24 -3.27
CA LYS A 127 -3.92 19.84 -3.29
C LYS A 127 -4.89 19.04 -4.17
N ASN A 128 -4.44 18.58 -5.34
CA ASN A 128 -5.26 17.77 -6.24
C ASN A 128 -5.56 16.40 -5.61
N ASP A 129 -4.55 15.75 -5.04
CA ASP A 129 -4.70 14.46 -4.37
C ASP A 129 -5.56 14.57 -3.09
N LYS A 130 -5.55 15.71 -2.40
CA LYS A 130 -6.44 15.99 -1.25
C LYS A 130 -7.90 16.08 -1.64
N ALA A 131 -8.22 16.79 -2.72
CA ALA A 131 -9.59 16.86 -3.21
C ALA A 131 -10.12 15.45 -3.55
N TRP A 132 -9.26 14.60 -4.10
CA TRP A 132 -9.57 13.20 -4.39
C TRP A 132 -9.74 12.36 -3.10
N TYR A 133 -8.81 12.48 -2.15
CA TYR A 133 -8.85 11.76 -0.86
C TYR A 133 -10.03 12.18 0.04
N ASP A 134 -10.40 13.46 0.04
CA ASP A 134 -11.55 13.93 0.80
C ASP A 134 -12.86 13.33 0.24
N GLY A 135 -12.95 13.12 -1.08
CA GLY A 135 -14.05 12.39 -1.71
C GLY A 135 -14.13 10.92 -1.27
N LEU A 136 -12.99 10.30 -1.00
CA LEU A 136 -12.86 8.92 -0.53
C LEU A 136 -13.61 8.66 0.78
N ASN A 137 -13.56 9.62 1.71
CA ASN A 137 -14.27 9.53 2.98
C ASN A 137 -15.80 9.61 2.85
N THR A 138 -16.31 10.10 1.70
CA THR A 138 -17.75 10.21 1.46
C THR A 138 -18.36 8.99 0.74
N SER A 139 -17.57 8.18 0.02
CA SER A 139 -18.03 6.94 -0.63
C SER A 139 -16.95 5.85 -0.64
N LYS A 140 -16.74 5.18 0.50
CA LYS A 140 -15.69 4.14 0.66
C LYS A 140 -15.85 2.93 -0.29
N SER A 141 -16.99 2.76 -0.94
CA SER A 141 -17.30 1.61 -1.82
C SER A 141 -16.94 1.79 -3.30
N GLU A 142 -16.49 2.97 -3.74
CA GLU A 142 -16.36 3.28 -5.18
C GLU A 142 -14.95 3.15 -5.76
N TYR A 143 -13.93 2.98 -4.93
CA TYR A 143 -12.54 3.10 -5.38
C TYR A 143 -11.91 1.77 -5.72
N SER A 144 -11.35 1.67 -6.94
CA SER A 144 -10.64 0.47 -7.37
C SER A 144 -9.26 0.37 -6.72
N ARG A 145 -8.73 -0.86 -6.63
CA ARG A 145 -7.32 -1.11 -6.26
C ARG A 145 -6.35 -0.26 -7.09
N GLY A 146 -6.66 -0.01 -8.36
CA GLY A 146 -5.83 0.79 -9.26
C GLY A 146 -5.80 2.26 -8.87
N ASP A 147 -6.95 2.84 -8.52
CA ASP A 147 -7.02 4.26 -8.14
C ASP A 147 -6.30 4.53 -6.82
N LEU A 148 -6.53 3.66 -5.83
CA LEU A 148 -5.83 3.72 -4.54
C LEU A 148 -4.31 3.51 -4.70
N GLY A 149 -3.92 2.55 -5.55
CA GLY A 149 -2.52 2.32 -5.89
C GLY A 149 -1.85 3.53 -6.52
N SER A 150 -2.53 4.19 -7.46
CA SER A 150 -2.05 5.41 -8.12
C SER A 150 -1.84 6.57 -7.13
N LEU A 151 -2.75 6.73 -6.15
CA LEU A 151 -2.54 7.72 -5.09
C LEU A 151 -1.30 7.36 -4.25
N LEU A 152 -1.18 6.10 -3.84
CA LEU A 152 -0.06 5.64 -3.01
C LEU A 152 1.30 5.81 -3.72
N ASP A 153 1.36 5.55 -5.03
CA ASP A 153 2.56 5.74 -5.86
C ASP A 153 3.00 7.20 -5.96
N LYS A 154 2.11 8.17 -5.73
CA LYS A 154 2.46 9.60 -5.61
C LYS A 154 2.87 9.97 -4.20
N LEU A 155 2.17 9.47 -3.18
CA LEU A 155 2.40 9.82 -1.78
C LEU A 155 3.74 9.29 -1.27
N ILE A 156 4.14 8.06 -1.63
CA ILE A 156 5.41 7.46 -1.20
C ILE A 156 6.63 8.33 -1.56
N PRO A 157 6.87 8.68 -2.84
CA PRO A 157 8.03 9.49 -3.20
C PRO A 157 7.92 10.93 -2.67
N MET A 158 6.70 11.50 -2.60
CA MET A 158 6.49 12.81 -2.00
C MET A 158 6.89 12.81 -0.53
N TRP A 159 6.45 11.82 0.25
CA TRP A 159 6.83 11.69 1.65
C TRP A 159 8.33 11.48 1.82
N ALA A 160 8.95 10.62 1.02
CA ALA A 160 10.39 10.37 1.08
C ALA A 160 11.21 11.67 0.94
N ALA A 161 10.76 12.59 0.08
CA ALA A 161 11.39 13.89 -0.10
C ALA A 161 11.05 14.90 1.02
N LEU A 162 9.82 14.87 1.54
CA LEU A 162 9.34 15.81 2.57
C LEU A 162 9.75 15.43 4.00
N LYS A 163 10.06 14.17 4.23
CA LYS A 163 10.41 13.62 5.55
C LYS A 163 11.45 14.45 6.32
N PRO A 164 12.58 14.90 5.72
CA PRO A 164 13.56 15.72 6.41
C PRO A 164 12.98 17.03 6.97
N LEU A 165 12.02 17.64 6.26
CA LEU A 165 11.36 18.88 6.71
C LEU A 165 10.49 18.67 7.94
N VAL A 166 9.90 17.49 8.05
CA VAL A 166 9.05 17.15 9.19
C VAL A 166 9.90 16.77 10.40
N GLU A 167 11.00 16.04 10.19
CA GLU A 167 11.86 15.53 11.27
C GLU A 167 12.86 16.56 11.82
N ALA A 168 13.31 17.52 11.02
CA ALA A 168 14.29 18.55 11.42
C ALA A 168 13.84 19.47 12.56
N GLU A 169 12.55 19.48 12.90
CA GLU A 169 11.99 20.29 14.00
C GLU A 169 11.65 19.47 15.25
N THR A 170 12.05 18.20 15.35
CA THR A 170 12.09 17.57 16.69
C THR A 170 13.16 18.30 17.49
N PRO A 171 12.80 19.09 18.53
CA PRO A 171 13.81 19.80 19.29
C PRO A 171 14.66 18.74 19.97
N ASN A 172 15.98 18.77 19.73
CA ASN A 172 16.92 18.19 20.68
C ASN A 172 16.56 18.76 22.05
N LYS A 173 15.93 17.94 22.90
CA LYS A 173 15.58 18.30 24.28
C LYS A 173 16.80 18.58 25.16
N ASP A 174 18.03 18.43 24.63
CA ASP A 174 19.28 18.51 25.39
C ASP A 174 20.14 19.75 25.12
N THR A 175 19.64 20.75 24.39
CA THR A 175 20.34 22.05 24.30
C THR A 175 19.71 23.09 25.23
N VAL A 176 19.74 22.80 26.54
CA VAL A 176 19.75 23.85 27.56
C VAL A 176 21.13 24.49 27.49
N LEU A 177 21.26 25.55 26.69
CA LEU A 177 22.40 26.45 26.82
C LEU A 177 22.22 27.19 28.16
N ASP A 178 22.92 26.70 29.19
CA ASP A 178 23.13 27.41 30.45
C ASP A 178 23.92 28.70 30.17
N ILE A 179 23.20 29.75 29.75
CA ILE A 179 23.76 31.09 29.67
C ILE A 179 23.78 31.64 31.10
N LYS A 180 24.89 31.43 31.81
CA LYS A 180 25.17 32.20 33.04
C LYS A 180 25.35 33.68 32.67
N PRO A 181 24.62 34.62 33.29
CA PRO A 181 24.98 36.02 33.19
C PRO A 181 26.21 36.26 34.07
N LYS A 182 27.33 36.67 33.48
CA LYS A 182 28.35 37.41 34.25
C LYS A 182 27.99 38.88 34.17
N THR A 183 27.26 39.30 35.20
CA THR A 183 27.12 40.68 35.66
C THR A 183 28.45 41.42 35.59
N GLY A 184 28.42 42.61 34.99
CA GLY A 184 29.55 43.52 34.97
C GLY A 184 29.77 44.23 36.30
N ARG A 185 30.95 44.90 36.35
CA ARG A 185 31.42 45.95 37.28
C ARG A 185 31.57 45.57 38.75
N GLN A 186 32.82 45.61 39.23
CA GLN A 186 33.44 46.84 39.77
C GLN A 186 34.94 46.82 39.49
#